data_AF-A0AB34A795-F1
#
_entry.id   AF-A0AB34A795-F1
#
_cell.length_a   1.000
_cell.length_b   1.000
_cell.length_c   1.000
_cell.angle_alpha   90.00
_cell.angle_beta   90.00
_cell.angle_gamma   90.00
#
_symmetry.space_group_name_H-M   'P 1'
#
loop_
_entity.id
_entity.type
_entity.pdbx_description
1 polymer ?
#
loop_
_entity_poly.entity_id
_entity_poly.type
_entity_poly.pdbx_seq_one_letter_code
_entity_poly.pdbx_strand_id
1 'polypeptide(L)'
;MSIKWKSKHSGFTLYESVIALMVTVMTLGVLQQSLQILKTVQNTTFRDQLRWHITQEKLQTILKDNQIKLVTDDKVVYFDRQKKKSMVIEKYPAGRLFMLRLTTSTNGGHEPIMMNLNKISIEKNRNLVIITTENHLGQKSEMYLSNDV
;
A
#
# COMPACT_ATOMS: atom_id res chain seq x y z
N MET A 1 42.98 -6.36 -61.29
CA MET A 1 43.62 -7.48 -60.55
C MET A 1 42.73 -7.80 -59.37
N SER A 2 41.82 -8.77 -59.52
CA SER A 2 40.86 -9.13 -58.47
C SER A 2 41.49 -10.05 -57.45
N ILE A 3 41.57 -9.58 -56.21
CA ILE A 3 41.92 -10.43 -55.06
C ILE A 3 40.69 -11.29 -54.75
N LYS A 4 40.72 -12.53 -55.22
CA LYS A 4 39.79 -13.58 -54.78
C LYS A 4 40.19 -14.02 -53.38
N TRP A 5 39.55 -13.46 -52.35
CA TRP A 5 39.54 -14.10 -51.03
C TRP A 5 38.48 -15.22 -51.04
N LYS A 6 38.92 -16.42 -51.40
CA LYS A 6 38.17 -17.65 -51.10
C LYS A 6 38.40 -17.99 -49.63
N SER A 7 37.43 -17.66 -48.79
CA SER A 7 37.30 -18.25 -47.46
C SER A 7 35.91 -18.83 -47.32
N LYS A 8 35.80 -20.15 -47.44
CA LYS A 8 34.54 -20.88 -47.37
C LYS A 8 34.30 -21.27 -45.90
N HIS A 9 33.86 -20.31 -45.10
CA HIS A 9 33.52 -20.51 -43.68
C HIS A 9 32.01 -20.47 -43.43
N SER A 10 31.19 -21.06 -44.30
CA SER A 10 29.73 -21.08 -44.11
C SER A 10 29.28 -21.81 -42.84
N GLY A 11 30.07 -22.78 -42.35
CA GLY A 11 29.81 -23.45 -41.07
C GLY A 11 30.11 -22.58 -39.85
N PHE A 12 31.08 -21.66 -39.95
CA PHE A 12 31.44 -20.74 -38.86
C PHE A 12 30.35 -19.69 -38.65
N THR A 13 29.79 -19.16 -39.74
CA THR A 13 28.69 -18.17 -39.70
C THR A 13 27.39 -18.76 -39.16
N LEU A 14 27.10 -20.03 -39.47
CA LEU A 14 25.93 -20.72 -38.93
C LEU A 14 26.06 -20.93 -37.42
N TYR A 15 27.22 -21.41 -36.96
CA TYR A 15 27.49 -21.63 -35.54
C TYR A 15 27.43 -20.31 -34.73
N GLU A 16 28.04 -19.25 -35.26
CA GLU A 16 28.00 -17.92 -34.66
C GLU A 16 26.57 -17.37 -34.60
N SER A 17 25.75 -17.62 -35.64
CA SER A 17 24.34 -17.24 -35.63
C SER A 17 23.52 -18.00 -34.59
N VAL A 18 23.79 -19.30 -34.38
CA VAL A 18 23.12 -20.10 -33.35
C VAL A 18 23.47 -19.61 -31.94
N ILE A 19 24.75 -19.29 -31.70
CA ILE A 19 25.18 -18.70 -30.42
C ILE A 19 24.54 -17.33 -30.21
N ALA A 20 24.57 -16.46 -31.21
CA ALA A 20 23.96 -15.14 -31.13
C ALA A 20 22.45 -15.24 -30.85
N LEU A 21 21.75 -16.18 -31.48
CA LEU A 21 20.33 -16.43 -31.24
C LEU A 21 20.09 -16.95 -29.82
N MET A 22 20.92 -17.88 -29.32
CA MET A 22 20.84 -18.37 -27.94
C MET A 22 21.03 -17.24 -26.92
N VAL A 23 22.05 -16.39 -27.10
CA VAL A 23 22.29 -15.22 -26.25
C VAL A 23 21.10 -14.26 -26.31
N THR A 24 20.55 -14.03 -27.51
CA THR A 24 19.39 -13.15 -27.69
C THR A 24 18.14 -13.69 -26.98
N VAL A 25 17.88 -14.99 -27.05
CA VAL A 25 16.76 -15.60 -26.33
C VAL A 25 16.96 -15.51 -24.81
N MET A 26 18.18 -15.72 -24.33
CA MET A 26 18.49 -15.56 -22.91
C MET A 26 18.30 -14.11 -22.44
N THR A 27 18.78 -13.12 -23.19
CA THR A 27 18.63 -11.70 -22.81
C THR A 27 17.16 -11.28 -22.81
N LEU A 28 16.37 -11.71 -23.81
CA LEU A 28 14.93 -11.47 -23.83
C LEU A 28 14.21 -12.16 -22.66
N GLY A 29 14.62 -13.38 -22.31
CA GLY A 29 14.07 -14.11 -21.15
C GLY A 29 14.32 -13.38 -19.82
N VAL A 30 15.55 -12.91 -19.61
CA VAL A 30 15.91 -12.13 -18.40
C VAL A 30 15.15 -10.80 -18.36
N LEU A 31 15.02 -10.12 -19.51
CA LEU A 31 14.27 -8.86 -19.60
C LEU A 31 12.79 -9.07 -19.25
N GLN A 32 12.17 -10.13 -19.76
CA GLN A 32 10.78 -10.46 -19.49
C GLN A 32 10.53 -10.76 -18.00
N GLN A 33 11.41 -11.53 -17.35
CA GLN A 33 11.31 -11.80 -15.92
C GLN A 33 11.46 -10.52 -15.09
N SER A 34 12.40 -9.65 -15.46
CA SER A 34 12.60 -8.36 -14.80
C SER A 34 11.34 -7.48 -14.87
N LEU A 35 10.68 -7.44 -16.04
CA LEU A 35 9.42 -6.72 -16.22
C LEU A 35 8.27 -7.30 -15.39
N GLN A 36 8.20 -8.62 -15.24
CA GLN A 36 7.20 -9.28 -14.40
C GLN A 36 7.38 -8.97 -12.91
N ILE A 37 8.63 -8.97 -12.44
CA ILE A 37 8.97 -8.59 -11.06
C ILE A 37 8.59 -7.13 -10.82
N LEU A 38 8.96 -6.22 -11.72
CA LEU A 38 8.67 -4.79 -11.58
C LEU A 38 7.16 -4.51 -11.51
N LYS A 39 6.36 -5.15 -12.38
CA LYS A 39 4.89 -5.05 -12.34
C LYS A 39 4.32 -5.58 -11.02
N THR A 40 4.86 -6.68 -10.51
CA THR A 40 4.41 -7.28 -9.25
C THR A 40 4.68 -6.35 -8.07
N VAL A 41 5.89 -5.78 -7.98
CA VAL A 41 6.29 -4.89 -6.88
C VAL A 41 5.52 -3.57 -6.88
N GLN A 42 5.32 -2.97 -8.06
CA GLN A 42 4.56 -1.71 -8.18
C GLN A 42 3.10 -1.87 -7.73
N ASN A 43 2.47 -3.00 -8.05
CA ASN A 43 1.04 -3.18 -7.80
C ASN A 43 0.71 -3.51 -6.34
N THR A 44 1.59 -4.21 -5.62
CA THR A 44 1.26 -4.72 -4.27
C THR A 44 1.72 -3.80 -3.16
N THR A 45 2.95 -3.29 -3.22
CA THR A 45 3.58 -2.72 -2.02
C THR A 45 3.45 -1.21 -1.99
N PHE A 46 3.70 -0.55 -3.12
CA PHE A 46 3.73 0.91 -3.19
C PHE A 46 2.35 1.53 -2.98
N ARG A 47 1.29 0.95 -3.58
CA ARG A 47 -0.06 1.49 -3.46
C ARG A 47 -0.62 1.41 -2.04
N ASP A 48 -0.37 0.30 -1.34
CA ASP A 48 -0.85 0.12 0.03
C ASP A 48 -0.06 0.97 1.03
N GLN A 49 1.26 1.10 0.85
CA GLN A 49 2.08 2.02 1.64
C GLN A 49 1.71 3.48 1.42
N LEU A 50 1.50 3.90 0.16
CA LEU A 50 1.03 5.26 -0.14
C LEU A 50 -0.34 5.53 0.47
N ARG A 51 -1.29 4.59 0.32
CA ARG A 51 -2.61 4.74 0.92
C ARG A 51 -2.51 4.88 2.44
N TRP A 52 -1.63 4.09 3.08
CA TRP A 52 -1.35 4.20 4.50
C TRP A 52 -0.86 5.60 4.89
N HIS A 53 0.15 6.11 4.19
CA HIS A 53 0.72 7.42 4.47
C HIS A 53 -0.29 8.56 4.28
N ILE A 54 -1.04 8.54 3.17
CA ILE A 54 -2.07 9.56 2.88
C ILE A 54 -3.18 9.52 3.93
N THR A 55 -3.61 8.32 4.35
CA THR A 55 -4.61 8.16 5.40
C THR A 55 -4.10 8.71 6.73
N GLN A 56 -2.85 8.43 7.10
CA GLN A 56 -2.25 8.94 8.32
C GLN A 56 -2.24 10.47 8.34
N GLU A 57 -1.78 11.10 7.26
CA GLU A 57 -1.78 12.57 7.17
C GLU A 57 -3.19 13.15 7.28
N LYS A 58 -4.16 12.59 6.54
CA LYS A 58 -5.55 13.06 6.63
C LYS A 58 -6.13 12.92 8.04
N LEU A 59 -5.93 11.78 8.68
CA LEU A 59 -6.41 11.55 10.06
C LEU A 59 -5.71 12.48 11.05
N GLN A 60 -4.39 12.71 10.88
CA GLN A 60 -3.64 13.65 11.70
C GLN A 60 -4.19 15.08 11.56
N THR A 61 -4.47 15.54 10.34
CA THR A 61 -5.10 16.86 10.13
C THR A 61 -6.47 16.93 10.80
N ILE A 62 -7.29 15.90 10.65
CA ILE A 62 -8.62 15.85 11.27
C ILE A 62 -8.53 15.88 12.79
N LEU A 63 -7.62 15.12 13.40
CA LEU A 63 -7.51 15.03 14.85
C LEU A 63 -6.82 16.25 15.47
N LYS A 64 -5.86 16.87 14.78
CA LYS A 64 -5.14 18.05 15.27
C LYS A 64 -6.08 19.23 15.57
N ASP A 65 -7.09 19.42 14.73
CA ASP A 65 -8.01 20.56 14.86
C ASP A 65 -9.21 20.27 15.78
N ASN A 66 -9.32 19.04 16.30
CA ASN A 66 -10.51 18.53 16.95
C ASN A 66 -10.23 17.92 18.32
N GLN A 67 -11.17 18.07 19.24
CA GLN A 67 -10.99 17.57 20.60
C GLN A 67 -11.37 16.09 20.68
N ILE A 68 -10.42 15.23 21.05
CA ILE A 68 -10.67 13.82 21.33
C ILE A 68 -11.46 13.70 22.64
N LYS A 69 -12.65 13.11 22.57
CA LYS A 69 -13.54 12.90 23.72
C LYS A 69 -13.31 11.55 24.39
N LEU A 70 -13.16 10.50 23.60
CA LEU A 70 -13.07 9.13 24.10
C LEU A 70 -12.25 8.28 23.13
N VAL A 71 -11.38 7.43 23.67
CA VAL A 71 -10.68 6.39 22.90
C VAL A 71 -10.87 5.07 23.62
N THR A 72 -11.17 4.04 22.86
CA THR A 72 -11.35 2.65 23.26
C THR A 72 -10.72 1.76 22.19
N ASP A 73 -10.49 0.50 22.53
CA ASP A 73 -9.81 -0.48 21.65
C ASP A 73 -10.42 -0.61 20.25
N ASP A 74 -11.71 -0.34 20.11
CA ASP A 74 -12.43 -0.45 18.84
C ASP A 74 -12.82 0.90 18.22
N LYS A 75 -12.70 2.03 18.94
CA LYS A 75 -13.12 3.35 18.42
C LYS A 75 -12.46 4.57 19.07
N VAL A 76 -12.32 5.63 18.27
CA VAL A 76 -11.94 7.00 18.65
C VAL A 76 -13.13 7.91 18.39
N VAL A 77 -13.62 8.59 19.42
CA VAL A 77 -14.67 9.61 19.33
C VAL A 77 -14.04 10.98 19.48
N TYR A 78 -14.25 11.84 18.49
CA TYR A 78 -13.78 13.23 18.51
C TYR A 78 -14.91 14.19 18.19
N PHE A 79 -14.79 15.43 18.67
CA PHE A 79 -15.73 16.49 18.33
C PHE A 79 -15.17 17.34 17.20
N ASP A 80 -15.84 17.29 16.05
CA ASP A 80 -15.51 18.11 14.89
C ASP A 80 -16.00 19.54 15.14
N ARG A 81 -15.06 20.48 15.33
CA ARG A 81 -15.36 21.89 15.60
C ARG A 81 -15.99 22.59 14.39
N GLN A 82 -15.59 22.20 13.17
CA GLN A 82 -16.11 22.82 11.94
C GLN A 82 -17.54 22.37 11.68
N LYS A 83 -17.81 21.06 11.82
CA LYS A 83 -19.15 20.49 11.58
C LYS A 83 -20.07 20.57 12.79
N LYS A 84 -19.54 20.97 13.96
CA LYS A 84 -20.22 21.00 15.27
C LYS A 84 -20.91 19.66 15.61
N LYS A 85 -20.27 18.54 15.26
CA LYS A 85 -20.81 17.19 15.41
C LYS A 85 -19.77 16.24 15.98
N SER A 86 -20.22 15.24 16.72
CA SER A 86 -19.35 14.15 17.16
C SER A 86 -19.14 13.17 16.01
N MET A 87 -17.88 12.89 15.71
CA MET A 87 -17.44 11.93 14.70
C MET A 87 -16.75 10.75 15.40
N VAL A 88 -16.77 9.60 14.75
CA VAL A 88 -16.25 8.35 15.28
C VAL A 88 -15.40 7.68 14.21
N ILE A 89 -14.15 7.39 14.55
CA ILE A 89 -13.30 6.46 13.80
C ILE A 89 -13.41 5.13 14.51
N GLU A 90 -13.90 4.09 13.84
CA GLU A 90 -14.09 2.79 14.48
C GLU A 90 -13.72 1.63 13.57
N LYS A 91 -13.38 0.53 14.23
CA LYS A 91 -13.28 -0.79 13.62
C LYS A 91 -14.68 -1.31 13.37
N TYR A 92 -14.94 -1.71 12.14
CA TYR A 92 -16.22 -2.26 11.71
C TYR A 92 -16.03 -3.62 11.04
N PRO A 93 -16.85 -4.63 11.36
CA PRO A 93 -16.81 -5.92 10.68
C PRO A 93 -17.38 -5.80 9.25
N ALA A 94 -16.61 -6.26 8.27
CA ALA A 94 -16.95 -6.32 6.86
C ALA A 94 -16.82 -7.77 6.37
N GLY A 95 -17.82 -8.60 6.71
CA GLY A 95 -17.79 -10.03 6.44
C GLY A 95 -16.78 -10.76 7.32
N ARG A 96 -15.77 -11.41 6.70
CA ARG A 96 -14.69 -12.11 7.42
C ARG A 96 -13.50 -11.21 7.79
N LEU A 97 -13.49 -9.98 7.30
CA LEU A 97 -12.44 -9.00 7.51
C LEU A 97 -12.99 -7.80 8.29
N PHE A 98 -12.09 -6.92 8.70
CA PHE A 98 -12.40 -5.64 9.32
C PHE A 98 -12.13 -4.49 8.36
N MET A 99 -12.79 -3.39 8.63
CA MET A 99 -12.55 -2.11 7.99
C MET A 99 -12.43 -1.01 9.04
N LEU A 100 -11.54 -0.05 8.79
CA LEU A 100 -11.48 1.19 9.55
C LEU A 100 -12.42 2.18 8.86
N ARG A 101 -13.41 2.70 9.58
CA ARG A 101 -14.40 3.62 9.02
C ARG A 101 -14.48 4.91 9.81
N LEU A 102 -14.85 5.98 9.12
CA LEU A 102 -15.30 7.22 9.71
C LEU A 102 -16.83 7.29 9.63
N THR A 103 -17.46 7.61 10.75
CA THR A 103 -18.91 7.78 10.84
C THR A 103 -19.28 8.95 11.76
N THR A 104 -20.48 9.49 11.56
CA THR A 104 -21.10 10.46 12.46
C THR A 104 -21.73 9.73 13.64
N SER A 105 -21.59 10.27 14.85
CA SER A 105 -22.16 9.67 16.06
C SER A 105 -23.70 9.60 16.06
N THR A 106 -24.39 10.36 15.21
CA THR A 106 -25.85 10.55 15.27
C THR A 106 -26.59 10.26 13.96
N ASN A 107 -26.00 10.49 12.78
CA ASN A 107 -26.67 10.30 11.49
C ASN A 107 -25.83 9.46 10.52
N GLY A 108 -26.13 8.16 10.43
CA GLY A 108 -26.02 7.24 9.29
C GLY A 108 -25.09 7.53 8.10
N GLY A 109 -23.86 8.00 8.31
CA GLY A 109 -22.84 8.16 7.26
C GLY A 109 -21.75 7.11 7.39
N HIS A 110 -21.29 6.53 6.29
CA HIS A 110 -20.25 5.51 6.29
C HIS A 110 -19.16 5.87 5.29
N GLU A 111 -18.02 6.35 5.79
CA GLU A 111 -16.85 6.63 4.96
C GLU A 111 -15.76 5.57 5.25
N PRO A 112 -15.48 4.64 4.32
CA PRO A 112 -14.41 3.67 4.47
C PRO A 112 -13.05 4.37 4.40
N ILE A 113 -12.26 4.28 5.46
CA ILE A 113 -10.87 4.77 5.48
C ILE A 113 -9.95 3.66 4.95
N MET A 114 -10.09 2.46 5.48
CA MET A 114 -9.34 1.27 5.06
C MET A 114 -10.20 0.03 5.08
N MET A 115 -9.95 -0.87 4.14
CA MET A 115 -10.70 -2.10 3.95
C MET A 115 -9.74 -3.29 3.88
N ASN A 116 -10.31 -4.49 4.04
CA ASN A 116 -9.61 -5.78 3.93
C ASN A 116 -8.49 -5.96 4.98
N LEU A 117 -8.78 -5.59 6.24
CA LEU A 117 -7.87 -5.74 7.36
C LEU A 117 -8.21 -7.00 8.16
N ASN A 118 -7.21 -7.78 8.54
CA ASN A 118 -7.37 -8.95 9.41
C ASN A 118 -7.55 -8.55 10.87
N LYS A 119 -6.86 -7.49 11.31
CA LYS A 119 -6.89 -7.01 12.68
C LYS A 119 -6.76 -5.48 12.72
N ILE A 120 -7.46 -4.87 13.68
CA ILE A 120 -7.36 -3.45 14.01
C ILE A 120 -7.30 -3.35 15.54
N SER A 121 -6.33 -2.62 16.06
CA SER A 121 -6.19 -2.25 17.47
C SER A 121 -6.04 -0.73 17.57
N ILE A 122 -6.75 -0.11 18.50
CA ILE A 122 -6.67 1.33 18.74
C ILE A 122 -6.28 1.53 20.20
N GLU A 123 -5.15 2.19 20.44
CA GLU A 123 -4.64 2.42 21.78
C GLU A 123 -4.43 3.92 22.01
N LYS A 124 -4.68 4.40 23.22
CA LYS A 124 -4.36 5.77 23.61
C LYS A 124 -3.26 5.75 24.66
N ASN A 125 -2.15 6.41 24.34
CA ASN A 125 -1.07 6.69 25.27
C ASN A 125 -0.93 8.20 25.46
N ARG A 126 -1.50 8.73 26.55
CA ARG A 126 -1.53 10.17 26.86
C ARG A 126 -2.13 11.00 25.71
N ASN A 127 -1.30 11.76 25.01
CA ASN A 127 -1.69 12.63 23.88
C ASN A 127 -1.53 11.94 22.52
N LEU A 128 -1.16 10.66 22.51
CA LEU A 128 -0.91 9.91 21.30
C LEU A 128 -1.95 8.80 21.14
N VAL A 129 -2.54 8.71 19.96
CA VAL A 129 -3.42 7.62 19.54
C VAL A 129 -2.65 6.74 18.56
N ILE A 130 -2.53 5.46 18.89
CA ILE A 130 -1.86 4.44 18.07
C ILE A 130 -2.94 3.60 17.41
N ILE A 131 -2.98 3.60 16.07
CA ILE A 131 -3.84 2.69 15.32
C ILE A 131 -2.95 1.63 14.66
N THR A 132 -3.07 0.40 15.13
CA THR A 132 -2.34 -0.76 14.58
C THR A 132 -3.27 -1.54 13.69
N THR A 133 -2.87 -1.79 12.45
CA THR A 133 -3.64 -2.60 11.49
C THR A 133 -2.79 -3.74 10.96
N GLU A 134 -3.45 -4.84 10.62
CA GLU A 134 -2.86 -5.98 9.94
C GLU A 134 -3.63 -6.23 8.65
N ASN A 135 -2.96 -6.23 7.50
CA ASN A 135 -3.62 -6.48 6.22
C ASN A 135 -3.83 -7.99 5.95
N HIS A 136 -4.52 -8.32 4.87
CA HIS A 136 -4.74 -9.72 4.44
C HIS A 136 -3.46 -10.53 4.17
N LEU A 137 -2.32 -9.86 3.93
CA LEU A 137 -1.00 -10.48 3.74
C LEU A 137 -0.22 -10.66 5.05
N GLY A 138 -0.82 -10.33 6.21
CA GLY A 138 -0.17 -10.39 7.53
C GLY A 138 0.83 -9.27 7.78
N GLN A 139 0.89 -8.25 6.92
CA GLN A 139 1.74 -7.08 7.12
C GLN A 139 1.10 -6.17 8.16
N LYS A 140 1.89 -5.79 9.17
CA LYS A 140 1.48 -4.88 10.24
C LYS A 140 1.90 -3.46 9.92
N SER A 141 0.98 -2.52 10.15
CA SER A 141 1.21 -1.08 9.98
C SER A 141 0.68 -0.33 11.19
N GLU A 142 1.46 0.63 11.67
CA GLU A 142 1.14 1.43 12.84
C GLU A 142 1.06 2.92 12.47
N MET A 143 0.02 3.57 12.98
CA MET A 143 -0.28 4.98 12.76
C MET A 143 -0.17 5.68 14.09
N TYR A 144 0.73 6.65 14.16
CA TYR A 144 0.96 7.46 15.36
C TYR A 144 0.31 8.82 15.15
N LEU A 145 -0.78 9.07 15.87
CA LEU A 145 -1.56 10.28 15.74
C LEU A 145 -1.41 11.11 17.01
N SER A 146 -0.80 12.28 16.92
CA SER A 146 -0.65 13.19 18.06
C SER A 146 -1.83 14.14 18.17
N ASN A 147 -2.29 14.40 19.39
CA ASN A 147 -3.26 15.42 19.69
C ASN A 147 -2.74 16.33 20.80
N ASP A 148 -2.27 17.52 20.42
CA ASP A 148 -1.68 18.51 21.33
C ASP A 148 -2.70 19.48 21.95
N VAL A 149 -4.01 19.22 21.76
CA VAL A 149 -5.13 20.07 22.23
C VAL A 149 -5.53 19.76 23.67
#